data_AF-A0A961SZ92-F1
#
_entry.id   AF-A0A961SZ92-F1
#
_cell.length_a   1.000
_cell.length_b   1.000
_cell.length_c   1.000
_cell.angle_alpha   90.00
_cell.angle_beta   90.00
_cell.angle_gamma   90.00
#
_symmetry.space_group_name_H-M   'P 1'
#
loop_
_entity.id
_entity.type
_entity.pdbx_description
1 polymer ?
#
loop_
_entity_poly.entity_id
_entity_poly.type
_entity_poly.pdbx_seq_one_letter_code
_entity_poly.pdbx_strand_id
1 'polypeptide(L)' 'VVAGPVSKLTPLYDKVQRTDDLPELLMKQTVDFFEHYKDLEPGKWVKIGDWLGASEAQRLIMEAIARAGK' A
#
# COMPACT_ATOMS: atom_id res chain seq x y z
N VAL A 1 2.25 -2.09 1.32
CA VAL A 1 1.05 -2.89 0.97
C VAL A 1 -0.17 -2.05 1.31
N VAL A 2 -1.13 -1.94 0.41
CA VAL A 2 -2.46 -1.36 0.66
C VAL A 2 -3.46 -2.52 0.67
N ALA A 3 -4.41 -2.51 1.60
CA ALA A 3 -5.37 -3.60 1.78
C ALA A 3 -6.74 -3.05 2.22
N GLY A 4 -7.80 -3.78 1.89
CA GLY A 4 -9.17 -3.54 2.35
C GLY A 4 -9.69 -4.70 3.22
N PRO A 5 -10.81 -4.49 3.92
CA PRO A 5 -11.46 -5.55 4.69
C PRO A 5 -12.04 -6.63 3.78
N VAL A 6 -12.12 -7.86 4.27
CA VAL A 6 -12.88 -8.93 3.58
C VAL A 6 -14.38 -8.62 3.61
N SER A 7 -15.12 -9.05 2.59
CA SER A 7 -16.56 -8.80 2.43
C SER A 7 -17.40 -9.22 3.64
N LYS A 8 -16.95 -10.26 4.38
CA LYS A 8 -17.61 -10.72 5.61
C LYS A 8 -17.64 -9.65 6.71
N LEU A 9 -16.65 -8.76 6.75
CA LEU A 9 -16.60 -7.65 7.71
C LEU A 9 -17.44 -6.47 7.22
N THR A 10 -17.36 -6.13 5.94
CA THR A 10 -18.18 -5.07 5.34
C THR A 10 -18.22 -5.20 3.80
N PRO A 11 -19.39 -5.02 3.17
CA PRO A 11 -19.52 -5.02 1.71
C PRO A 11 -19.05 -3.72 1.05
N LEU A 12 -18.68 -2.69 1.84
CA LEU A 12 -18.32 -1.35 1.34
C LEU A 12 -17.20 -1.39 0.29
N TYR A 13 -16.31 -2.36 0.38
CA TYR A 13 -15.13 -2.48 -0.47
C TYR A 13 -15.22 -3.61 -1.50
N ASP A 14 -16.37 -4.26 -1.67
CA ASP A 14 -16.52 -5.40 -2.60
C ASP A 14 -16.19 -5.04 -4.05
N LYS A 15 -16.34 -3.75 -4.42
CA LYS A 15 -16.01 -3.24 -5.75
C LYS A 15 -14.56 -2.78 -5.91
N VAL A 16 -13.77 -2.80 -4.84
CA VAL A 16 -12.35 -2.41 -4.87
C VAL A 16 -11.51 -3.67 -4.99
N GLN A 17 -11.06 -3.96 -6.21
CA GLN A 17 -10.28 -5.15 -6.54
C GLN A 17 -8.82 -4.79 -6.87
N ARG A 18 -8.56 -3.53 -7.22
CA ARG A 18 -7.27 -2.97 -7.58
C ARG A 18 -7.09 -1.61 -6.91
N THR A 19 -5.85 -1.14 -6.82
CA THR A 19 -5.52 0.21 -6.35
C THR A 19 -6.22 1.29 -7.16
N ASP A 20 -6.43 1.05 -8.45
CA ASP A 20 -7.00 2.01 -9.39
C ASP A 20 -8.54 2.14 -9.24
N ASP A 21 -9.16 1.24 -8.46
CA ASP A 21 -10.58 1.33 -8.10
C ASP A 21 -10.80 2.32 -6.93
N LEU A 22 -9.73 2.78 -6.28
CA LEU A 22 -9.79 3.82 -5.25
C LEU A 22 -9.83 5.22 -5.86
N PRO A 23 -10.39 6.21 -5.16
CA PRO A 23 -10.34 7.60 -5.61
C PRO A 23 -8.90 8.05 -5.88
N GLU A 24 -8.66 8.58 -7.08
CA GLU A 24 -7.32 9.02 -7.49
C GLU A 24 -6.70 10.03 -6.51
N LEU A 25 -7.52 10.95 -5.97
CA LEU A 25 -7.07 11.92 -4.97
C LEU A 25 -6.52 11.25 -3.71
N LEU A 26 -7.16 10.16 -3.25
CA LEU A 26 -6.70 9.40 -2.07
C LEU A 26 -5.33 8.77 -2.34
N MET A 27 -5.13 8.22 -3.54
CA MET A 27 -3.86 7.63 -3.94
C MET A 27 -2.75 8.68 -4.00
N LYS A 28 -3.04 9.86 -4.56
CA LYS A 28 -2.12 11.00 -4.60
C LYS A 28 -1.77 11.52 -3.21
N GLN A 29 -2.78 11.70 -2.34
CA GLN A 29 -2.57 12.11 -0.95
C GLN A 29 -1.73 11.10 -0.17
N THR A 30 -1.87 9.80 -0.45
CA THR A 30 -1.05 8.77 0.18
C THR A 30 0.41 8.90 -0.23
N VAL A 31 0.69 9.16 -1.53
CA VAL A 31 2.06 9.39 -2.02
C VAL A 31 2.66 10.63 -1.37
N ASP A 32 1.95 11.76 -1.44
CA ASP A 32 2.38 13.05 -0.87
C ASP A 32 2.74 12.93 0.62
N PHE A 33 1.90 12.24 1.39
CA PHE A 33 2.18 11.95 2.80
C PHE A 33 3.53 11.26 2.99
N PHE A 34 3.81 10.17 2.25
CA PHE A 34 5.05 9.42 2.43
C PHE A 34 6.28 10.12 1.87
N GLU A 35 6.13 11.02 0.89
CA GLU A 35 7.21 11.89 0.42
C GLU A 35 7.61 12.90 1.49
N HIS A 36 6.64 13.48 2.20
CA HIS A 36 6.87 14.63 3.09
C HIS A 36 6.92 14.33 4.59
N TYR A 37 6.42 13.19 5.07
CA TYR A 37 6.30 12.97 6.53
C TYR A 37 7.63 12.97 7.30
N LYS A 38 8.76 12.87 6.58
CA LYS A 38 10.13 12.84 7.13
C LYS A 38 10.92 14.13 6.91
N ASP A 39 10.34 15.16 6.33
CA ASP A 39 11.08 16.38 5.93
C ASP A 39 11.81 17.07 7.10
N LEU A 40 11.31 16.89 8.33
CA LEU A 40 11.91 17.46 9.54
C LEU A 40 12.85 16.51 10.29
N GLU A 41 13.13 15.33 9.76
CA GLU A 41 14.05 14.36 10.36
C GLU A 41 15.43 14.42 9.66
N PRO A 42 16.46 15.03 10.27
CA PRO A 42 17.74 15.26 9.61
C PRO A 42 18.37 13.97 9.06
N GLY A 43 18.76 14.00 7.79
CA GLY A 43 19.41 12.88 7.10
C GLY A 43 18.45 11.76 6.66
N LYS A 44 17.14 11.89 6.90
CA LYS A 44 16.14 10.95 6.39
C LYS A 44 15.44 11.52 5.17
N TRP A 45 15.18 10.64 4.22
CA TRP A 45 14.42 10.91 3.01
C TRP A 45 13.71 9.64 2.59
N VAL A 46 12.71 9.79 1.72
CA VAL A 46 12.00 8.67 1.09
C VAL A 46 11.98 8.94 -0.41
N LYS A 47 12.10 7.87 -1.19
CA LYS A 47 11.81 7.90 -2.62
C LYS A 47 10.69 6.92 -2.90
N ILE A 48 9.61 7.44 -3.46
CA ILE A 48 8.45 6.65 -3.82
C ILE A 48 8.67 6.01 -5.20
N GLY A 49 8.23 4.76 -5.33
CA GLY A 49 8.17 4.02 -6.58
C GLY A 49 6.72 3.89 -7.06
N ASP A 50 6.50 3.02 -8.04
CA ASP A 50 5.17 2.85 -8.63
C ASP A 50 4.22 2.02 -7.74
N TRP A 51 2.92 2.27 -7.90
CA TRP A 51 1.89 1.38 -7.40
C TRP A 51 1.90 0.07 -8.20
N LEU A 52 1.97 -1.06 -7.49
CA LEU A 52 1.96 -2.41 -8.07
C LEU A 52 0.68 -3.15 -7.69
N GLY A 53 0.28 -4.12 -8.51
CA GLY A 53 -0.97 -4.87 -8.35
C GLY A 53 -0.97 -5.88 -7.19
N ALA A 54 -2.14 -6.45 -6.92
CA ALA A 54 -2.37 -7.41 -5.83
C ALA A 54 -1.46 -8.65 -5.88
N SER A 55 -1.14 -9.16 -7.07
CA SER A 55 -0.24 -10.32 -7.24
C SER A 55 1.17 -10.04 -6.71
N GLU A 56 1.67 -8.82 -6.92
CA GLU A 56 2.99 -8.42 -6.44
C GLU A 56 2.98 -8.22 -4.92
N ALA A 57 1.91 -7.63 -4.38
CA ALA A 57 1.71 -7.54 -2.94
C ALA A 57 1.69 -8.94 -2.29
N GLN A 58 1.00 -9.91 -2.89
CA GLN A 58 0.96 -11.29 -2.42
C GLN A 58 2.37 -11.92 -2.45
N ARG A 59 3.13 -11.75 -3.54
CA ARG A 59 4.51 -12.25 -3.65
C ARG A 59 5.38 -11.71 -2.50
N LEU A 60 5.36 -10.40 -2.28
CA LEU A 60 6.15 -9.75 -1.22
C LEU A 60 5.77 -10.25 0.18
N ILE A 61 4.48 -10.48 0.45
CA ILE A 61 3.99 -11.04 1.72
C ILE A 61 4.52 -12.47 1.91
N MET A 62 4.39 -13.33 0.90
CA MET A 62 4.86 -14.71 0.98
C MET A 62 6.38 -14.78 1.21
N GLU A 63 7.15 -13.92 0.54
CA GLU A 63 8.59 -13.82 0.76
C GLU A 63 8.94 -13.32 2.16
N ALA A 64 8.19 -12.36 2.70
CA ALA A 64 8.39 -11.88 4.06
C ALA A 64 8.12 -12.99 5.10
N ILE A 65 7.07 -13.77 4.91
CA ILE A 65 6.76 -14.94 5.74
C ILE A 65 7.90 -15.96 5.68
N ALA A 66 8.39 -16.29 4.48
CA ALA A 66 9.49 -17.23 4.29
C ALA A 66 10.81 -16.74 4.93
N ARG A 67 11.08 -15.43 4.91
CA ARG A 67 12.24 -14.85 5.60
C ARG A 67 12.10 -14.88 7.12
N ALA A 68 10.90 -14.63 7.64
CA ALA A 68 10.63 -14.61 9.09
C ALA A 68 10.61 -16.00 9.72
N GLY A 69 10.29 -17.05 8.94
CA GLY A 69 10.32 -18.44 9.38
C GLY A 69 11.72 -19.09 9.37
N LYS A 70 12.77 -18.34 9.05
CA LYS A 70 14.17 -18.73 9.23
C LYS A 70 14.71 -18.16 10.53
#